data_AF-A0AAU4D2G1-F1
#
_entry.id   AF-A0AAU4D2G1-F1
#
_cell.length_a   1.000
_cell.length_b   1.000
_cell.length_c   1.000
_cell.angle_alpha   90.00
_cell.angle_beta   90.00
_cell.angle_gamma   90.00
#
_symmetry.space_group_name_H-M   'P 1'
#
loop_
_entity.id
_entity.type
_entity.pdbx_description
1 polymer ?
#
loop_
_entity_poly.entity_id
_entity_poly.type
_entity_poly.pdbx_seq_one_letter_code
_entity_poly.pdbx_strand_id
1 'polypeptide(L)'
;MAKTYDFPSDLLAGQEELHQVRAELLALLKRLPWSVEPLDGFSDDNGWRKVERPASPGWTPDEQAEVEKLRERERELAVFVSCHRFWAEVAAEEKVEARTRLKHAHGS
;
A
#
# COMPACT_ATOMS: atom_id res chain seq x y z
N MET A 1 30.25 2.70 -5.42
CA MET A 1 29.54 3.99 -5.25
C MET A 1 28.09 3.76 -5.58
N ALA A 2 27.17 4.38 -4.84
CA ALA A 2 25.75 4.25 -5.08
C ALA A 2 25.37 5.02 -6.38
N LYS A 3 24.78 4.35 -7.38
CA LYS A 3 24.35 4.99 -8.64
C LYS A 3 23.18 5.97 -8.42
N THR A 4 23.45 7.27 -8.42
CA THR A 4 22.40 8.29 -8.32
C THR A 4 21.58 8.32 -9.61
N TYR A 5 20.26 8.32 -9.48
CA TYR A 5 19.32 8.48 -10.59
C TYR A 5 18.68 9.86 -10.50
N ASP A 6 18.58 10.56 -11.62
CA ASP A 6 17.86 11.82 -11.71
C ASP A 6 16.40 11.52 -12.05
N PHE A 7 15.59 11.27 -11.01
CA PHE A 7 14.19 10.92 -11.19
C PHE A 7 13.38 12.15 -11.63
N PRO A 8 12.53 12.04 -12.65
CA PRO A 8 11.59 13.09 -13.02
C PRO A 8 10.70 13.51 -11.84
N SER A 9 10.37 14.80 -11.77
CA SER A 9 9.59 15.36 -10.66
C SER A 9 8.17 14.77 -10.56
N ASP A 10 7.56 14.40 -11.69
CA ASP A 10 6.27 13.71 -11.75
C ASP A 10 6.37 12.28 -11.17
N LEU A 11 7.45 11.56 -11.46
CA LEU A 11 7.71 10.24 -10.88
C LEU A 11 7.96 10.31 -9.36
N LEU A 12 8.70 11.32 -8.90
CA LEU A 12 8.93 11.58 -7.47
C LEU A 12 7.62 11.92 -6.75
N ALA A 13 6.82 12.83 -7.31
CA ALA A 13 5.53 13.20 -6.76
C ALA A 13 4.56 12.00 -6.71
N GLY A 14 4.51 11.19 -7.78
CA GLY A 14 3.67 9.99 -7.81
C GLY A 14 4.11 8.93 -6.82
N GLN A 15 5.42 8.76 -6.59
CA GLN A 15 5.93 7.85 -5.57
C GLN A 15 5.60 8.33 -4.15
N GLU A 16 5.74 9.63 -3.88
CA GLU A 16 5.40 10.24 -2.60
C GLU A 16 3.91 10.08 -2.29
N GLU A 17 3.05 10.42 -3.26
CA GLU A 17 1.61 10.25 -3.10
C GLU A 17 1.24 8.78 -2.87
N LEU A 18 1.90 7.84 -3.56
CA LEU A 18 1.69 6.41 -3.34
C LEU A 18 2.04 5.99 -1.91
N HIS A 19 3.11 6.56 -1.33
CA HIS A 19 3.47 6.32 0.07
C HIS A 19 2.43 6.87 1.04
N GLN A 20 1.94 8.10 0.80
CA GLN A 20 0.93 8.74 1.62
C GLN A 20 -0.39 7.96 1.61
N VAL A 21 -0.89 7.59 0.43
CA VAL A 21 -2.13 6.80 0.28
C VAL A 21 -2.01 5.45 0.98
N ARG A 22 -0.85 4.78 0.89
CA ARG A 22 -0.62 3.52 1.62
C ARG A 22 -0.59 3.72 3.13
N ALA A 23 0.02 4.80 3.61
CA ALA A 23 0.05 5.11 5.03
C ALA A 23 -1.36 5.40 5.56
N GLU A 24 -2.16 6.16 4.81
CA GLU A 24 -3.55 6.47 5.13
C GLU A 24 -4.43 5.20 5.13
N LEU A 25 -4.32 4.38 4.09
CA LEU A 25 -5.04 3.10 4.00
C LEU A 25 -4.68 2.18 5.17
N LEU A 26 -3.40 2.08 5.52
CA LEU A 26 -2.97 1.27 6.67
C LEU A 26 -3.48 1.84 8.01
N ALA A 27 -3.53 3.17 8.16
CA ALA A 27 -4.09 3.79 9.36
C ALA A 27 -5.60 3.53 9.47
N LEU A 28 -6.33 3.63 8.37
CA LEU A 28 -7.75 3.30 8.29
C LEU A 28 -7.99 1.83 8.63
N LEU A 29 -7.31 0.89 7.97
CA LEU A 29 -7.48 -0.54 8.23
C LEU A 29 -7.16 -0.95 9.67
N LYS A 30 -6.26 -0.22 10.36
CA LYS A 30 -5.98 -0.43 11.79
C LYS A 30 -7.11 0.02 12.71
N ARG A 31 -7.92 1.02 12.32
CA ARG A 31 -9.06 1.51 13.11
C ARG A 31 -10.31 0.67 12.90
N LEU A 32 -10.45 0.09 11.71
CA LEU A 32 -11.66 -0.64 11.32
C LEU A 32 -11.80 -1.98 12.06
N PRO A 33 -13.04 -2.48 12.18
CA PRO A 33 -13.28 -3.85 12.63
C PRO A 33 -12.47 -4.85 11.83
N TRP A 34 -12.01 -5.92 12.49
CA TRP A 34 -11.10 -6.90 11.88
C TRP A 34 -11.75 -7.71 10.74
N SER A 35 -13.09 -7.73 10.68
CA SER A 35 -13.86 -8.31 9.58
C SER A 35 -14.60 -7.21 8.81
N VAL A 36 -14.71 -7.40 7.49
CA VAL A 36 -15.51 -6.55 6.59
C VAL A 36 -16.99 -6.85 6.77
N GLU A 37 -17.37 -8.12 6.82
CA GLU A 37 -18.75 -8.54 7.09
C GLU A 37 -18.95 -8.77 8.60
N PRO A 38 -20.18 -8.64 9.11
CA PRO A 38 -20.49 -9.05 10.47
C PRO A 38 -20.09 -10.52 10.69
N LEU A 39 -19.29 -10.78 11.72
CA LEU A 39 -18.84 -12.12 12.10
C LEU A 39 -18.91 -12.31 13.61
N ASP A 40 -19.41 -13.46 14.03
CA ASP A 40 -19.36 -13.87 15.43
C ASP A 40 -17.91 -14.03 15.91
N GLY A 41 -17.70 -13.78 17.19
CA GLY A 41 -16.42 -14.05 17.83
C GLY A 41 -16.15 -15.55 17.85
N PHE A 42 -14.89 -15.92 17.69
CA PHE A 42 -14.49 -17.32 17.74
C PHE A 42 -13.23 -17.53 18.56
N SER A 43 -13.12 -18.72 19.12
CA SER A 43 -11.92 -19.23 19.76
C SER A 43 -11.63 -20.61 19.18
N ASP A 44 -10.43 -20.78 18.63
CA ASP A 44 -9.94 -22.05 18.09
C ASP A 44 -8.60 -22.40 18.75
N ASP A 45 -8.57 -23.53 19.44
CA ASP A 45 -7.40 -24.10 20.11
C ASP A 45 -6.94 -25.42 19.48
N ASN A 46 -7.51 -25.82 18.33
CA ASN A 46 -7.17 -27.07 17.65
C ASN A 46 -5.83 -27.02 16.88
N GLY A 47 -5.27 -25.81 16.69
CA GLY A 47 -4.02 -25.59 15.98
C GLY A 47 -2.78 -25.54 16.90
N TRP A 48 -1.61 -25.28 16.30
CA TRP A 48 -0.34 -25.14 17.04
C TRP A 48 -0.31 -23.91 17.98
N ARG A 49 -1.25 -22.97 17.82
CA ARG A 49 -1.51 -21.84 18.73
C ARG A 49 -3.00 -21.58 18.81
N LYS A 50 -3.46 -21.21 20.01
CA LYS A 50 -4.81 -20.67 20.22
C LYS A 50 -4.98 -19.38 19.42
N VAL A 51 -6.07 -19.30 18.66
CA VAL A 51 -6.53 -18.10 17.97
C VAL A 51 -7.84 -17.67 18.60
N GLU A 52 -7.94 -16.40 18.97
CA GLU A 52 -9.16 -15.83 19.53
C GLU A 52 -9.44 -14.47 18.89
N ARG A 53 -10.67 -14.27 18.46
CA ARG A 53 -11.13 -13.01 17.87
C ARG A 53 -12.50 -12.65 18.46
N PRO A 54 -12.69 -11.41 18.94
CA PRO A 54 -14.01 -10.97 19.40
C PRO A 54 -14.97 -10.85 18.22
N ALA A 55 -16.27 -10.79 18.50
CA ALA A 55 -17.27 -10.52 17.46
C ALA A 55 -16.95 -9.21 16.73
N SER A 56 -17.14 -9.22 15.41
CA SER A 56 -16.94 -8.06 14.55
C SER A 56 -18.28 -7.62 13.99
N PRO A 57 -18.63 -6.32 14.12
CA PRO A 57 -19.86 -5.79 13.52
C PRO A 57 -19.79 -5.65 11.99
N GLY A 58 -18.64 -5.93 11.36
CA GLY A 58 -18.39 -5.58 9.96
C GLY A 58 -18.10 -4.09 9.78
N TRP A 59 -17.80 -3.70 8.54
CA TRP A 59 -17.60 -2.31 8.16
C TRP A 59 -18.93 -1.66 7.82
N THR A 60 -19.05 -0.37 8.13
CA THR A 60 -20.15 0.43 7.60
C THR A 60 -19.98 0.67 6.10
N PRO A 61 -21.06 0.98 5.35
CA PRO A 61 -20.95 1.32 3.92
C PRO A 61 -20.00 2.49 3.65
N ASP A 62 -19.97 3.49 4.55
CA ASP A 62 -19.08 4.66 4.41
C ASP A 62 -17.62 4.27 4.62
N GLU A 63 -17.32 3.40 5.59
CA GLU A 63 -15.97 2.89 5.81
C GLU A 63 -15.49 2.00 4.66
N GLN A 64 -16.37 1.17 4.11
CA GLN A 64 -16.06 0.38 2.92
C GLN A 64 -15.77 1.29 1.72
N ALA A 65 -16.59 2.32 1.48
CA ALA A 65 -16.38 3.28 0.41
C ALA A 65 -15.07 4.07 0.58
N GLU A 66 -14.69 4.44 1.81
CA GLU A 66 -13.42 5.10 2.12
C GLU A 66 -12.22 4.20 1.78
N VAL A 67 -12.26 2.92 2.16
CA VAL A 67 -11.23 1.93 1.81
C VAL A 67 -11.14 1.71 0.30
N GLU A 68 -12.29 1.58 -0.37
CA GLU A 68 -12.35 1.37 -1.82
C GLU A 68 -11.75 2.55 -2.59
N LYS A 69 -12.08 3.78 -2.20
CA LYS A 69 -11.49 5.00 -2.77
C LYS A 69 -9.97 5.04 -2.62
N LEU A 70 -9.45 4.72 -1.42
CA LEU A 70 -8.00 4.68 -1.17
C LEU A 70 -7.31 3.58 -1.98
N ARG A 71 -7.92 2.39 -2.10
CA ARG A 71 -7.40 1.29 -2.92
C ARG A 71 -7.41 1.60 -4.42
N GLU A 72 -8.44 2.27 -4.91
CA GLU A 72 -8.49 2.74 -6.29
C GLU A 72 -7.34 3.72 -6.56
N ARG A 73 -7.16 4.72 -5.68
CA ARG A 73 -6.06 5.67 -5.81
C ARG A 73 -4.69 5.02 -5.71
N GLU A 74 -4.51 4.08 -4.77
CA GLU A 74 -3.27 3.30 -4.64
C GLU A 74 -2.97 2.57 -5.96
N ARG A 75 -3.98 1.94 -6.57
CA ARG A 75 -3.84 1.21 -7.83
C ARG A 75 -3.45 2.13 -8.98
N GLU A 76 -4.10 3.28 -9.12
CA GLU A 76 -3.76 4.28 -10.14
C GLU A 76 -2.30 4.72 -10.02
N LEU A 77 -1.88 5.07 -8.81
CA LEU A 77 -0.50 5.51 -8.54
C LEU A 77 0.51 4.39 -8.76
N ALA A 78 0.19 3.16 -8.35
CA ALA A 78 1.03 2.00 -8.60
C ALA A 78 1.22 1.74 -10.10
N VAL A 79 0.17 1.89 -10.91
CA VAL A 79 0.25 1.81 -12.38
C VAL A 79 1.10 2.97 -12.93
N PHE A 80 0.80 4.20 -12.53
CA PHE A 80 1.54 5.39 -12.97
C PHE A 80 3.05 5.24 -12.72
N VAL A 81 3.44 4.91 -11.49
CA VAL A 81 4.83 4.73 -11.09
C VAL A 81 5.46 3.56 -11.83
N SER A 82 4.80 2.40 -11.92
CA SER A 82 5.42 1.19 -12.51
C SER A 82 5.56 1.24 -14.04
N CYS A 83 4.66 1.95 -14.71
CA CYS A 83 4.63 2.14 -16.16
C CYS A 83 5.23 3.47 -16.62
N HIS A 84 5.86 4.24 -15.74
CA HIS A 84 6.41 5.55 -16.05
C HIS A 84 7.44 5.50 -17.20
N ARG A 85 7.41 6.50 -18.09
CA ARG A 85 8.30 6.60 -19.27
C ARG A 85 9.79 6.54 -18.94
N PHE A 86 10.18 7.02 -17.75
CA PHE A 86 11.56 6.98 -17.24
C PHE A 86 12.15 5.57 -17.29
N TRP A 87 11.33 4.52 -17.10
CA TRP A 87 11.83 3.14 -17.14
C TRP A 87 12.26 2.66 -18.53
N ALA A 88 11.94 3.39 -19.60
CA ALA A 88 12.48 3.13 -20.93
C ALA A 88 13.94 3.57 -21.04
N GLU A 89 14.38 4.53 -20.22
CA GLU A 89 15.72 5.11 -20.22
C GLU A 89 16.70 4.35 -19.30
N VAL A 90 16.17 3.53 -18.38
CA VAL A 90 16.96 2.73 -17.43
C VAL A 90 17.26 1.34 -18.01
N ALA A 91 18.53 0.95 -18.01
CA ALA A 91 18.98 -0.39 -18.42
C ALA A 91 18.26 -1.49 -17.61
N ALA A 92 17.95 -2.61 -18.25
CA ALA A 92 17.09 -3.65 -17.64
C ALA A 92 17.65 -4.18 -16.32
N GLU A 93 18.96 -4.38 -16.26
CA GLU A 93 19.73 -4.83 -15.10
C GLU A 93 19.73 -3.83 -13.93
N GLU A 94 19.46 -2.54 -14.20
CA GLU A 94 19.47 -1.46 -13.21
C GLU A 94 18.07 -1.12 -12.68
N LYS A 95 17.00 -1.60 -13.33
CA LYS A 95 15.62 -1.23 -12.98
C LYS A 95 15.26 -1.56 -11.53
N VAL A 96 15.75 -2.68 -11.00
CA VAL A 96 15.47 -3.10 -9.62
C VAL A 96 16.13 -2.15 -8.61
N GLU A 97 17.38 -1.77 -8.86
CA GLU A 97 18.10 -0.81 -8.02
C GLU A 97 17.45 0.57 -8.09
N ALA A 98 17.15 1.05 -9.30
CA ALA A 98 16.48 2.34 -9.51
C ALA A 98 15.12 2.42 -8.79
N ARG A 99 14.29 1.37 -8.90
CA ARG A 99 13.00 1.29 -8.18
C ARG A 99 13.17 1.27 -6.67
N THR A 100 14.21 0.60 -6.17
CA THR A 100 14.51 0.58 -4.73
C THR A 100 14.87 1.99 -4.25
N ARG A 101 15.69 2.72 -5.00
CA ARG A 101 16.06 4.10 -4.66
C ARG A 101 14.89 5.06 -4.74
N LEU A 102 14.02 4.92 -5.73
CA LEU A 102 12.82 5.74 -5.87
C LEU A 102 11.95 5.70 -4.60
N LYS A 103 11.77 4.51 -4.00
CA LYS A 103 11.02 4.32 -2.74
C LYS A 103 11.62 5.05 -1.53
N HIS A 104 12.88 5.48 -1.61
CA HIS A 104 13.59 6.16 -0.54
C HIS A 104 14.02 7.58 -0.94
N ALA A 105 13.58 8.08 -2.09
CA ALA A 105 14.00 9.38 -2.60
C ALA A 105 13.49 10.55 -1.74
N HIS A 106 12.34 10.35 -1.10
CA HIS A 106 11.80 11.21 -0.07
C HIS A 106 11.99 10.46 1.24
N GLY A 107 12.94 10.91 2.07
CA GLY A 107 13.33 10.21 3.29
C GLY A 107 12.11 9.84 4.11
N SER A 108 11.97 8.54 4.40
CA SER A 108 11.01 8.04 5.40
C SER A 108 11.46 8.43 6.80
#